data_AF-A0A8E0IF18-F1
#
_entry.id   AF-A0A8E0IF18-F1
#
_cell.length_a   1.000
_cell.length_b   1.000
_cell.length_c   1.000
_cell.angle_alpha   90.00
_cell.angle_beta   90.00
_cell.angle_gamma   90.00
#
_symmetry.space_group_name_H-M   'P 1'
#
loop_
_entity.id
_entity.type
_entity.pdbx_description
1 polymer ?
#
loop_
_entity_poly.entity_id
_entity_poly.type
_entity_poly.pdbx_seq_one_letter_code
_entity_poly.pdbx_strand_id
1 'polypeptide(L)' 'MLKILFDHMHGCARVSFFLAPLAIMGEALLDLQQPTLMASIVDVGLAKKDMTYVWHTAILMAVIAIAAFALGA' A
#
# COMPACT_ATOMS: atom_id res chain seq x y z
N MET A 1 9.78 20.98 24.28
CA MET A 1 10.38 20.45 23.04
C MET A 1 9.37 20.38 21.89
N LEU A 2 8.26 19.63 21.98
CA LEU A 2 7.18 19.61 20.97
C LEU A 2 6.61 21.00 20.62
N LYS A 3 6.58 21.92 21.60
CA LYS A 3 6.09 23.29 21.44
C LYS A 3 6.97 24.17 20.53
N ILE A 4 8.28 23.89 20.44
CA ILE A 4 9.23 24.63 19.59
C ILE A 4 9.14 24.15 18.13
N LEU A 5 8.87 22.84 17.96
CA LEU A 5 8.60 22.20 16.67
C LEU A 5 7.32 22.74 16.01
N PHE A 6 6.26 22.95 16.83
CA PHE A 6 5.00 23.53 16.34
C PHE A 6 5.10 25.02 16.01
N ASP A 7 6.00 25.75 16.66
CA ASP A 7 6.22 27.19 16.46
C ASP A 7 7.08 27.49 15.21
N HIS A 8 7.92 26.53 14.78
CA HIS A 8 8.75 26.65 13.55
C HIS A 8 8.13 25.98 12.31
N MET A 9 7.07 25.18 12.46
CA MET A 9 6.34 24.59 11.33
C MET A 9 5.18 25.48 10.89
N HIS A 10 5.46 26.58 10.21
CA HIS A 10 4.42 27.30 9.47
C HIS A 10 4.18 26.64 8.10
N GLY A 11 2.91 26.35 7.79
CA GLY A 11 2.45 25.96 6.45
C GLY A 11 2.63 24.46 6.11
N CYS A 12 3.17 24.19 4.92
CA CYS A 12 3.24 22.86 4.29
C CYS A 12 3.89 21.77 5.17
N ALA A 13 4.81 22.13 6.08
CA ALA A 13 5.48 21.19 6.97
C ALA A 13 4.52 20.45 7.93
N ARG A 14 3.43 21.11 8.37
CA ARG A 14 2.42 20.47 9.24
C ARG A 14 1.60 19.43 8.47
N VAL A 15 1.32 19.66 7.20
CA VAL A 15 0.60 18.70 6.36
C VAL A 15 1.48 17.48 6.09
N SER A 16 2.75 17.68 5.70
CA SER A 16 3.71 16.59 5.49
C SER A 16 3.95 15.74 6.74
N PHE A 17 3.90 16.34 7.94
CA PHE A 17 4.09 15.61 9.20
C PHE A 17 2.94 14.64 9.52
N PHE A 18 1.71 14.95 9.09
CA PHE A 18 0.56 14.02 9.19
C PHE A 18 0.50 13.08 7.99
N LEU A 19 0.91 13.54 6.80
CA LEU A 19 0.86 12.76 5.57
C LEU A 19 1.89 11.62 5.57
N ALA A 20 3.06 11.82 6.18
CA ALA A 20 4.11 10.80 6.25
C ALA A 20 3.70 9.53 7.01
N PRO A 21 3.19 9.58 8.26
CA PRO A 21 2.70 8.38 8.94
C PRO A 21 1.47 7.79 8.25
N LEU A 22 0.64 8.61 7.58
CA LEU A 22 -0.49 8.11 6.80
C LEU A 22 -0.03 7.34 5.54
N ALA A 23 1.02 7.81 4.87
CA ALA A 23 1.63 7.15 3.72
C ALA A 23 2.27 5.81 4.13
N ILE A 24 3.02 5.78 5.23
CA ILE A 24 3.62 4.55 5.78
C ILE A 24 2.53 3.56 6.22
N MET A 25 1.43 4.01 6.83
CA MET A 25 0.29 3.14 7.12
C MET A 25 -0.35 2.59 5.83
N GLY A 26 -0.46 3.42 4.79
CA GLY A 26 -0.96 3.00 3.48
C GLY A 26 -0.08 1.93 2.82
N GLU A 27 1.23 2.15 2.80
CA GLU A 27 2.23 1.18 2.34
C GLU A 27 2.11 -0.15 3.08
N ALA A 28 2.08 -0.12 4.42
CA ALA A 28 1.98 -1.33 5.24
C ALA A 28 0.70 -2.13 4.99
N LEU A 29 -0.42 -1.47 4.67
CA LEU A 29 -1.66 -2.14 4.29
C LEU A 29 -1.55 -2.82 2.91
N LEU A 30 -0.91 -2.17 1.95
CA LEU A 30 -0.73 -2.71 0.60
C LEU A 30 0.21 -3.93 0.61
N ASP A 31 1.27 -3.90 1.42
CA ASP A 31 2.18 -5.02 1.64
C ASP A 31 1.46 -6.23 2.27
N LEU A 32 0.54 -5.99 3.20
CA LEU A 32 -0.30 -7.04 3.78
C LEU A 32 -1.32 -7.60 2.76
N GLN A 33 -1.72 -6.80 1.78
CA GLN A 33 -2.69 -7.21 0.77
C GLN A 33 -2.10 -8.15 -0.29
N GLN A 34 -0.81 -8.03 -0.60
CA GLN A 34 -0.11 -8.93 -1.54
C GLN A 34 -0.25 -10.43 -1.19
N PRO A 35 0.07 -10.91 0.03
CA PRO A 35 -0.09 -12.33 0.38
C PRO A 35 -1.56 -12.77 0.39
N THR A 36 -2.49 -11.86 0.70
CA THR A 36 -3.93 -12.14 0.69
C THR A 36 -4.45 -12.40 -0.73
N LEU A 37 -3.97 -11.62 -1.70
CA LEU A 37 -4.27 -11.83 -3.12
C LEU A 37 -3.59 -13.09 -3.65
N MET A 38 -2.37 -13.40 -3.21
CA MET A 38 -1.68 -14.63 -3.56
C MET A 38 -2.46 -15.87 -3.08
N ALA A 39 -2.97 -15.87 -1.86
CA ALA A 39 -3.85 -16.93 -1.35
C ALA A 39 -5.10 -17.08 -2.22
N SER A 40 -5.73 -15.96 -2.62
CA SER A 40 -6.90 -15.97 -3.50
C SER A 40 -6.60 -16.54 -4.91
N ILE A 41 -5.40 -16.30 -5.45
CA ILE A 41 -4.95 -16.92 -6.72
C ILE A 41 -4.91 -18.45 -6.59
N VAL A 42 -4.40 -18.97 -5.47
CA VAL A 42 -4.27 -20.41 -5.23
C VAL A 42 -5.66 -21.03 -4.98
N ASP A 43 -6.46 -20.45 -4.10
CA ASP A 43 -7.75 -21.02 -3.68
C ASP A 43 -8.85 -20.88 -4.74
N VAL A 44 -8.85 -19.80 -5.52
CA VAL A 44 -9.92 -19.54 -6.49
C VAL A 44 -9.45 -19.77 -7.92
N GLY A 45 -8.26 -19.28 -8.28
CA GLY A 45 -7.72 -19.42 -9.63
C GLY A 45 -7.23 -20.84 -9.91
N LEU A 46 -6.33 -21.37 -9.08
CA LEU A 46 -5.71 -22.68 -9.31
C LEU A 46 -6.67 -23.83 -8.98
N ALA A 47 -7.40 -23.75 -7.86
CA ALA A 47 -8.33 -24.81 -7.47
C ALA A 47 -9.52 -24.97 -8.43
N LYS A 48 -10.02 -23.87 -9.03
CA LYS A 48 -11.08 -23.92 -10.05
C LYS A 48 -10.56 -24.00 -11.49
N LYS A 49 -9.25 -24.03 -11.72
CA LYS A 49 -8.59 -23.96 -13.05
C LYS A 49 -8.98 -22.72 -13.87
N ASP A 50 -9.37 -21.63 -13.22
CA ASP A 50 -9.71 -20.37 -13.88
C ASP A 50 -8.47 -19.51 -14.09
N MET A 51 -7.81 -19.70 -15.24
CA MET A 51 -6.60 -18.98 -15.62
C MET A 51 -6.85 -17.50 -15.92
N THR A 52 -8.07 -17.12 -16.28
CA THR A 52 -8.44 -15.71 -16.51
C THR A 52 -8.45 -14.95 -15.18
N TYR A 53 -8.97 -15.57 -14.11
CA TYR A 53 -8.91 -15.01 -12.77
C TYR A 53 -7.47 -14.84 -12.29
N VAL A 54 -6.61 -15.86 -12.47
CA VAL A 54 -5.18 -15.78 -12.10
C VAL A 54 -4.49 -14.59 -12.76
N TRP A 55 -4.68 -14.41 -14.08
CA TRP A 55 -4.08 -13.30 -14.82
C TRP A 55 -4.57 -11.93 -14.34
N HIS A 56 -5.88 -11.78 -14.11
CA HIS A 56 -6.44 -10.53 -13.57
C HIS A 56 -5.87 -10.20 -12.19
N THR A 57 -5.83 -11.19 -11.28
CA THR A 57 -5.32 -10.97 -9.93
C THR A 57 -3.81 -10.71 -9.92
N ALA A 58 -3.04 -11.37 -10.80
CA ALA A 58 -1.60 -11.11 -10.94
C ALA A 58 -1.30 -9.67 -11.43
N ILE A 59 -2.08 -9.17 -12.40
CA ILE A 59 -1.98 -7.77 -12.84
C ILE A 59 -2.34 -6.82 -11.70
N LEU A 60 -3.40 -7.14 -10.94
CA LEU A 60 -3.84 -6.33 -9.80
C LEU A 60 -2.76 -6.27 -8.70
N MET A 61 -2.08 -7.40 -8.42
CA MET A 61 -0.94 -7.45 -7.52
C MET A 61 0.24 -6.60 -7.99
N ALA A 62 0.53 -6.57 -9.30
CA ALA A 62 1.60 -5.73 -9.85
C ALA A 62 1.28 -4.23 -9.69
N VAL A 63 0.03 -3.82 -9.93
CA VAL A 63 -0.41 -2.43 -9.73
C VAL A 63 -0.31 -2.03 -8.25
N ILE A 64 -0.73 -2.90 -7.34
CA ILE A 64 -0.63 -2.68 -5.89
C ILE A 64 0.82 -2.54 -5.46
N ALA A 65 1.74 -3.37 -5.98
CA ALA A 65 3.16 -3.29 -5.67
C ALA A 65 3.78 -1.96 -6.13
N ILE A 66 3.42 -1.48 -7.32
CA ILE A 66 3.88 -0.18 -7.83
C ILE A 66 3.32 0.96 -6.99
N ALA A 67 2.05 0.86 -6.56
CA ALA A 67 1.43 1.86 -5.69
C ALA A 67 2.09 1.90 -4.31
N ALA A 68 2.36 0.74 -3.70
CA ALA A 68 3.08 0.63 -2.43
C ALA A 68 4.48 1.24 -2.54
N PHE A 69 5.22 0.92 -3.61
CA PHE A 69 6.53 1.51 -3.88
C PHE A 69 6.47 3.04 -4.02
N ALA A 70 5.45 3.59 -4.69
CA ALA A 70 5.29 5.04 -4.83
C ALA A 70 4.85 5.75 -3.53
N LEU A 71 4.28 5.03 -2.57
CA LEU A 71 3.89 5.54 -1.25
C LEU A 71 5.04 5.48 -0.23
N GLY A 72 5.92 4.48 -0.36
CA GLY A 72 7.08 4.27 0.51
C GLY A 72 8.40 4.89 0.03
N ALA A 73 8.57 5.14 -1.27
CA ALA A 73 9.76 5.78 -1.87
C ALA A 73 9.67 7.32 -1.86
#